data_AF-A0A837HRR7-F1
#
_entry.id   AF-A0A837HRR7-F1
#
_cell.length_a   1.000
_cell.length_b   1.000
_cell.length_c   1.000
_cell.angle_alpha   90.00
_cell.angle_beta   90.00
_cell.angle_gamma   90.00
#
_symmetry.space_group_name_H-M   'P 1'
#
loop_
_entity.id
_entity.type
_entity.pdbx_description
1 polymer ?
#
loop_
_entity_poly.entity_id
_entity_poly.type
_entity_poly.pdbx_seq_one_letter_code
_entity_poly.pdbx_strand_id
1 'polypeptide(L)'
;MTKKIRSAFGVVMAILTITFSVGCPDNPGTTGPSEKPTAMITCNKQANVCSVDSGDVPLIDWTATSVENCIVKRDGVPVVGWTGLAGANNTPALMANTVYSLECTGPNGSATANVSITVVAPVVIELTFVSRLTEQPVVGATVTVLEKVYITDVRGVIQVVVPASTKNYFVVSATATGFLPRGDAYTGAMSTFSMFQCYDGNCETQVKQMLYGDQSAPNNTGLHPLKRLKFPVVIGELSQDMADNPTVVAIHKQALSIAQTATGGAVSFSIGAPNPASVPVKFSIDSTCPYIGCTAMVDVQNIAQSGKVRYHDVAGAKSLFYVTHEQGHVLRFEHHVFPGLMGSGVGAVDFSPAEKAYILQALRTEVGNTFPDNAPARR
;
A
#
# COMPACT_ATOMS: atom_id res chain seq x y z
N MET A 1 42.07 -19.53 6.76
CA MET A 1 41.23 -20.74 6.69
C MET A 1 40.02 -20.45 5.80
N THR A 2 40.15 -20.71 4.50
CA THR A 2 39.13 -20.42 3.48
C THR A 2 38.52 -21.73 3.00
N LYS A 3 37.27 -21.99 3.40
CA LYS A 3 36.54 -23.22 3.09
C LYS A 3 35.84 -23.05 1.74
N LYS A 4 36.39 -23.71 0.71
CA LYS A 4 35.80 -23.82 -0.64
C LYS A 4 34.48 -24.59 -0.58
N ILE A 5 33.38 -23.97 -1.03
CA ILE A 5 32.14 -24.66 -1.39
C ILE A 5 32.29 -25.09 -2.86
N ARG A 6 32.32 -26.39 -3.11
CA ARG A 6 32.29 -26.96 -4.46
C ARG A 6 30.84 -27.02 -4.93
N SER A 7 30.56 -26.30 -6.01
CA SER A 7 29.34 -26.44 -6.81
C SER A 7 29.42 -27.74 -7.63
N ALA A 8 28.39 -28.58 -7.53
CA ALA A 8 28.23 -29.76 -8.36
C ALA A 8 27.53 -29.36 -9.67
N PHE A 9 28.30 -29.19 -10.74
CA PHE A 9 27.77 -29.21 -12.10
C PHE A 9 27.61 -30.68 -12.52
N GLY A 10 26.37 -31.16 -12.58
CA GLY A 10 26.04 -32.42 -13.24
C GLY A 10 26.08 -32.23 -14.74
N VAL A 11 27.16 -32.69 -15.39
CA VAL A 11 27.23 -32.87 -16.84
C VAL A 11 26.49 -34.16 -17.17
N VAL A 12 25.35 -34.07 -17.83
CA VAL A 12 24.67 -35.24 -18.39
C VAL A 12 25.41 -35.64 -19.66
N MET A 13 26.09 -36.78 -19.58
CA MET A 13 26.87 -37.40 -20.65
C MET A 13 25.90 -37.97 -21.70
N ALA A 14 25.85 -37.37 -22.89
CA ALA A 14 25.16 -37.98 -24.02
C ALA A 14 26.03 -39.12 -24.56
N ILE A 15 25.66 -40.35 -24.24
CA ILE A 15 26.25 -41.56 -24.84
C ILE A 15 25.71 -41.68 -26.27
N LEU A 16 26.57 -41.37 -27.25
CA LEU A 16 26.28 -41.61 -28.66
C LEU A 16 26.64 -43.07 -29.00
N THR A 17 25.67 -43.97 -28.90
CA THR A 17 25.82 -45.36 -29.30
C THR A 17 25.59 -45.47 -30.81
N ILE A 18 26.67 -45.51 -31.59
CA ILE A 18 26.60 -45.80 -33.03
C ILE A 18 26.53 -47.32 -33.20
N THR A 19 25.36 -47.84 -33.56
CA THR A 19 25.16 -49.22 -33.97
C THR A 19 25.24 -49.30 -35.49
N PHE A 20 26.24 -50.01 -36.01
CA PHE A 20 26.28 -50.41 -37.41
C PHE A 20 25.38 -51.64 -37.59
N SER A 21 24.27 -51.47 -38.31
CA SER A 21 23.46 -52.58 -38.82
C SER A 21 23.86 -52.84 -40.27
N VAL A 22 24.50 -53.99 -40.50
CA VAL A 22 24.73 -54.55 -41.83
C VAL A 22 23.39 -55.06 -42.36
N GLY A 23 22.93 -54.46 -43.46
CA GLY A 23 21.67 -54.83 -44.11
C GLY A 23 21.73 -56.21 -44.76
N CYS A 24 20.73 -57.02 -44.47
CA CYS A 24 20.26 -58.08 -45.35
C CYS A 24 19.12 -57.53 -46.22
N PRO A 25 18.99 -57.91 -47.50
CA PRO A 25 17.89 -57.47 -48.33
C PRO A 25 16.60 -58.22 -47.99
N ASP A 26 15.51 -57.44 -47.96
CA ASP A 26 14.10 -57.80 -48.05
C ASP A 26 13.55 -58.86 -47.09
N ASN A 27 13.03 -58.38 -45.95
CA ASN A 27 11.91 -59.03 -45.29
C ASN A 27 10.75 -58.00 -45.20
N PRO A 28 9.63 -58.18 -45.94
CA PRO A 28 8.49 -57.29 -45.84
C PRO A 28 7.73 -57.59 -44.55
N GLY A 29 7.58 -56.56 -43.71
CA GLY A 29 6.56 -56.54 -42.67
C GLY A 29 6.95 -57.14 -41.32
N THR A 30 7.84 -56.48 -40.58
CA THR A 30 7.73 -56.45 -39.12
C THR A 30 7.14 -55.11 -38.71
N THR A 31 5.81 -55.03 -38.73
CA THR A 31 5.08 -53.91 -38.13
C THR A 31 5.41 -53.88 -36.64
N GLY A 32 6.26 -52.94 -36.23
CA GLY A 32 6.36 -52.55 -34.81
C GLY A 32 4.96 -52.23 -34.28
N PRO A 33 4.71 -52.36 -32.96
CA PRO A 33 3.40 -52.07 -32.40
C PRO A 33 2.96 -50.68 -32.89
N SER A 34 1.85 -50.65 -33.63
CA SER A 34 1.25 -49.43 -34.17
C SER A 34 0.94 -48.52 -33.00
N GLU A 35 1.80 -47.52 -32.79
CA GLU A 35 1.64 -46.57 -31.70
C GLU A 35 0.45 -45.67 -32.02
N LYS A 36 -0.49 -45.59 -31.08
CA LYS A 36 -1.73 -44.83 -31.25
C LYS A 36 -1.41 -43.34 -31.42
N PRO A 37 -1.93 -42.67 -32.47
CA PRO A 37 -1.84 -41.22 -32.63
C PRO A 37 -2.22 -40.44 -31.36
N THR A 38 -1.41 -39.45 -30.98
CA THR A 38 -1.74 -38.51 -29.90
C THR A 38 -1.71 -37.06 -30.36
N ALA A 39 -2.53 -36.22 -29.75
CA ALA A 39 -2.65 -34.79 -30.01
C ALA A 39 -2.88 -34.06 -28.68
N MET A 40 -2.19 -32.94 -28.48
CA MET A 40 -2.38 -32.05 -27.35
C MET A 40 -2.38 -30.61 -27.83
N ILE A 41 -3.32 -29.82 -27.32
CA ILE A 41 -3.39 -28.37 -27.52
C ILE A 41 -3.69 -27.71 -26.18
N THR A 42 -3.01 -26.60 -25.88
CA THR A 42 -3.17 -25.85 -24.64
C THR A 42 -3.27 -24.36 -24.92
N CYS A 43 -3.89 -23.62 -24.00
CA CYS A 43 -3.92 -22.17 -23.98
C CYS A 43 -3.22 -21.70 -22.71
N ASN A 44 -2.15 -20.89 -22.84
CA ASN A 44 -1.30 -20.48 -21.73
C ASN A 44 -0.90 -21.67 -20.83
N LYS A 45 -0.55 -22.81 -21.46
CA LYS A 45 -0.22 -24.10 -20.81
C LYS A 45 -1.37 -24.79 -20.05
N GLN A 46 -2.60 -24.31 -20.17
CA GLN A 46 -3.79 -24.96 -19.63
C GLN A 46 -4.43 -25.86 -20.69
N ALA A 47 -4.70 -27.11 -20.32
CA ALA A 47 -5.41 -28.06 -21.17
C ALA A 47 -6.93 -27.95 -20.98
N ASN A 48 -7.69 -28.32 -22.02
CA ASN A 48 -9.16 -28.36 -22.07
C ASN A 48 -9.86 -26.99 -21.98
N VAL A 49 -9.60 -26.22 -20.92
CA VAL A 49 -10.24 -24.91 -20.67
C VAL A 49 -9.20 -23.89 -20.23
N CYS A 50 -9.37 -22.67 -20.71
CA CYS A 50 -8.55 -21.50 -20.40
C CYS A 50 -9.46 -20.29 -20.19
N SER A 51 -9.11 -19.40 -19.26
CA SER A 51 -9.85 -18.17 -19.03
C SER A 51 -8.91 -16.98 -19.23
N VAL A 52 -9.32 -16.02 -20.04
CA VAL A 52 -8.53 -14.81 -20.36
C VAL A 52 -9.41 -13.57 -20.26
N ASP A 53 -8.80 -12.41 -20.05
CA ASP A 53 -9.53 -11.14 -20.08
C ASP A 53 -9.86 -10.75 -21.53
N SER A 54 -10.94 -9.98 -21.70
CA SER A 54 -11.28 -9.40 -23.01
C SER A 54 -10.14 -8.53 -23.53
N GLY A 55 -9.67 -8.84 -24.73
CA GLY A 55 -8.55 -8.17 -25.40
C GLY A 55 -7.21 -8.90 -25.27
N ASP A 56 -7.12 -9.96 -24.45
CA ASP A 56 -5.89 -10.74 -24.30
C ASP A 56 -5.53 -11.50 -25.58
N VAL A 57 -4.23 -11.79 -25.70
CA VAL A 57 -3.60 -12.55 -26.79
C VAL A 57 -2.99 -13.86 -26.26
N PRO A 58 -3.79 -14.84 -25.80
CA PRO A 58 -3.25 -16.08 -25.24
C PRO A 58 -2.33 -16.83 -26.20
N LEU A 59 -1.33 -17.51 -25.64
CA LEU A 59 -0.44 -18.42 -26.35
C LEU A 59 -1.13 -19.76 -26.53
N ILE A 60 -1.21 -20.23 -27.78
CA ILE A 60 -1.68 -21.57 -28.12
C ILE A 60 -0.47 -22.43 -28.45
N ASP A 61 -0.27 -23.47 -27.64
CA ASP A 61 0.81 -24.45 -27.80
C ASP A 61 0.23 -25.82 -28.13
N TRP A 62 0.86 -26.54 -29.06
CA TRP A 62 0.44 -27.89 -29.42
C TRP A 62 1.61 -28.83 -29.65
N THR A 63 1.33 -30.12 -29.49
CA THR A 63 2.24 -31.23 -29.79
C THR A 63 1.45 -32.46 -30.22
N ALA A 64 2.03 -33.30 -31.08
CA ALA A 64 1.45 -34.56 -31.50
C ALA A 64 2.53 -35.63 -31.73
N THR A 65 2.17 -36.91 -31.53
CA THR A 65 3.05 -38.05 -31.79
C THR A 65 2.33 -39.08 -32.65
N SER A 66 3.12 -39.88 -33.38
CA SER A 66 2.63 -40.99 -34.22
C SER A 66 1.61 -40.53 -35.29
N VAL A 67 1.82 -39.31 -35.80
CA VAL A 67 1.08 -38.64 -36.89
C VAL A 67 2.05 -37.93 -37.84
N GLU A 68 1.62 -37.60 -39.05
CA GLU A 68 2.47 -36.96 -40.08
C GLU A 68 2.17 -35.48 -40.25
N ASN A 69 0.91 -35.08 -40.08
CA ASN A 69 0.46 -33.72 -40.31
C ASN A 69 -0.53 -33.30 -39.23
N CYS A 70 -0.40 -32.06 -38.76
CA CYS A 70 -1.37 -31.44 -37.86
C CYS A 70 -1.67 -30.01 -38.29
N ILE A 71 -2.93 -29.62 -38.15
CA ILE A 71 -3.44 -28.27 -38.44
C ILE A 71 -4.21 -27.79 -37.21
N VAL A 72 -3.86 -26.60 -36.73
CA VAL A 72 -4.68 -25.91 -35.74
C VAL A 72 -5.81 -25.17 -36.47
N LYS A 73 -7.02 -25.25 -35.94
CA LYS A 73 -8.20 -24.52 -36.39
C LYS A 73 -8.75 -23.68 -35.23
N ARG A 74 -9.52 -22.67 -35.60
CA ARG A 74 -10.31 -21.83 -34.68
C ARG A 74 -11.76 -21.92 -35.10
N ASP A 75 -12.68 -21.94 -34.15
CA ASP A 75 -14.12 -21.92 -34.45
C ASP A 75 -14.48 -20.80 -35.44
N GLY A 76 -15.20 -21.19 -36.50
CA GLY A 76 -15.60 -20.28 -37.58
C GLY A 76 -14.48 -19.84 -38.53
N VAL A 77 -13.22 -20.24 -38.30
CA VAL A 77 -12.07 -19.91 -39.15
C VAL A 77 -11.31 -21.19 -39.54
N PRO A 78 -11.58 -21.75 -40.73
CA PRO A 78 -11.07 -23.06 -41.12
C PRO A 78 -9.56 -23.11 -41.34
N VAL A 79 -8.90 -21.97 -41.59
CA VAL A 79 -7.44 -21.88 -41.76
C VAL A 79 -6.90 -20.69 -40.99
N VAL A 80 -6.18 -20.95 -39.90
CA VAL A 80 -5.42 -19.93 -39.16
C VAL A 80 -3.92 -19.95 -39.51
N GLY A 81 -3.49 -20.87 -40.37
CA GLY A 81 -2.11 -20.96 -40.87
C GLY A 81 -1.11 -21.58 -39.90
N TRP A 82 -1.57 -22.18 -38.81
CA TRP A 82 -0.72 -22.83 -37.81
C TRP A 82 -0.70 -24.34 -38.03
N THR A 83 0.47 -24.89 -38.35
CA THR A 83 0.63 -26.28 -38.78
C THR A 83 1.90 -26.90 -38.19
N GLY A 84 2.00 -28.22 -38.25
CA GLY A 84 3.20 -28.98 -37.85
C GLY A 84 2.96 -29.78 -36.58
N LEU A 85 3.86 -30.73 -36.30
CA LEU A 85 3.72 -31.68 -35.19
C LEU A 85 3.87 -31.05 -33.80
N ALA A 86 4.50 -29.88 -33.73
CA ALA A 86 4.56 -29.05 -32.55
C ALA A 86 4.65 -27.57 -32.94
N GLY A 87 4.17 -26.68 -32.09
CA GLY A 87 4.26 -25.25 -32.31
C GLY A 87 3.64 -24.43 -31.18
N ALA A 88 3.82 -23.12 -31.28
CA ALA A 88 3.48 -22.15 -30.24
C ALA A 88 3.21 -20.79 -30.87
N ASN A 89 1.95 -20.35 -30.92
CA ASN A 89 1.56 -19.08 -31.53
C ASN A 89 0.58 -18.30 -30.64
N ASN A 90 0.77 -16.99 -30.53
CA ASN A 90 -0.21 -16.12 -29.90
C ASN A 90 -1.44 -15.93 -30.79
N THR A 91 -2.62 -15.93 -30.18
CA THR A 91 -3.87 -15.53 -30.86
C THR A 91 -3.90 -14.03 -31.16
N PRO A 92 -4.76 -13.58 -32.09
CA PRO A 92 -5.23 -12.20 -32.10
C PRO A 92 -6.00 -11.88 -30.80
N ALA A 93 -6.15 -10.60 -30.47
CA ALA A 93 -6.90 -10.17 -29.30
C ALA A 93 -8.32 -10.76 -29.30
N LEU A 94 -8.68 -11.47 -28.23
CA LEU A 94 -9.96 -12.17 -28.12
C LEU A 94 -11.00 -11.32 -27.40
N MET A 95 -12.13 -11.07 -28.06
CA MET A 95 -13.27 -10.31 -27.50
C MET A 95 -14.48 -11.19 -27.17
N ALA A 96 -14.43 -12.47 -27.53
CA ALA A 96 -15.51 -13.43 -27.32
C ALA A 96 -14.93 -14.84 -27.15
N ASN A 97 -15.69 -15.70 -26.48
CA ASN A 97 -15.35 -17.11 -26.30
C ASN A 97 -14.99 -17.76 -27.63
N THR A 98 -13.95 -18.57 -27.63
CA THR A 98 -13.39 -19.17 -28.84
C THR A 98 -12.87 -20.56 -28.51
N VAL A 99 -13.12 -21.56 -29.36
CA VAL A 99 -12.44 -22.86 -29.28
C VAL A 99 -11.34 -22.95 -30.33
N TYR A 100 -10.19 -23.48 -29.93
CA TYR A 100 -9.12 -23.91 -30.82
C TYR A 100 -9.07 -25.43 -30.84
N SER A 101 -8.96 -26.02 -32.02
CA SER A 101 -8.82 -27.47 -32.21
C SER A 101 -7.55 -27.79 -32.96
N LEU A 102 -6.91 -28.91 -32.59
CA LEU A 102 -5.82 -29.51 -33.33
C LEU A 102 -6.36 -30.75 -34.02
N GLU A 103 -6.24 -30.81 -35.34
CA GLU A 103 -6.56 -32.00 -36.13
C GLU A 103 -5.28 -32.57 -36.73
N CYS A 104 -4.99 -33.82 -36.39
CA CYS A 104 -3.81 -34.52 -36.86
C CYS A 104 -4.18 -35.79 -37.64
N THR A 105 -3.40 -36.10 -38.67
CA THR A 105 -3.56 -37.29 -39.51
C THR A 105 -2.23 -38.01 -39.67
N GLY A 106 -2.27 -39.34 -39.64
CA GLY A 106 -1.14 -40.19 -39.98
C GLY A 106 -1.58 -41.59 -40.41
N PRO A 107 -0.62 -42.44 -40.79
CA PRO A 107 -0.88 -43.79 -41.31
C PRO A 107 -1.54 -44.71 -40.27
N ASN A 108 -1.36 -44.44 -38.97
CA ASN A 108 -1.97 -45.17 -37.87
C ASN A 108 -3.31 -44.60 -37.41
N GLY A 109 -3.90 -43.65 -38.14
CA GLY A 109 -5.18 -42.99 -37.83
C GLY A 109 -5.05 -41.50 -37.58
N SER A 110 -6.13 -40.90 -37.07
CA SER A 110 -6.20 -39.47 -36.71
C SER A 110 -6.24 -39.27 -35.20
N ALA A 111 -5.77 -38.09 -34.77
CA ALA A 111 -5.91 -37.62 -33.40
C ALA A 111 -6.43 -36.18 -33.41
N THR A 112 -7.28 -35.86 -32.44
CA THR A 112 -7.84 -34.52 -32.28
C THR A 112 -7.77 -34.07 -30.83
N ALA A 113 -7.48 -32.80 -30.62
CA ALA A 113 -7.55 -32.16 -29.31
C ALA A 113 -8.23 -30.79 -29.43
N ASN A 114 -8.80 -30.28 -28.36
CA ASN A 114 -9.37 -28.93 -28.33
C ASN A 114 -9.09 -28.23 -27.00
N VAL A 115 -9.10 -26.90 -27.04
CA VAL A 115 -9.09 -26.05 -25.86
C VAL A 115 -10.13 -24.96 -26.02
N SER A 116 -11.04 -24.86 -25.05
CA SER A 116 -12.08 -23.83 -24.98
C SER A 116 -11.57 -22.63 -24.20
N ILE A 117 -11.55 -21.46 -24.83
CA ILE A 117 -11.13 -20.21 -24.22
C ILE A 117 -12.37 -19.41 -23.84
N THR A 118 -12.53 -19.17 -22.54
CA THR A 118 -13.56 -18.29 -21.98
C THR A 118 -12.98 -16.88 -21.87
N VAL A 119 -13.61 -15.91 -22.52
CA VAL A 119 -13.27 -14.50 -22.43
C VAL A 119 -14.11 -13.86 -21.34
N VAL A 120 -13.44 -13.30 -20.33
CA VAL A 120 -14.09 -12.64 -19.20
C VAL A 120 -14.21 -11.15 -19.47
N ALA A 121 -15.43 -10.63 -19.35
CA ALA A 121 -15.70 -9.21 -19.49
C ALA A 121 -15.03 -8.40 -18.36
N PRO A 122 -14.62 -7.15 -18.62
CA PRO A 122 -14.08 -6.28 -17.59
C PRO A 122 -15.14 -5.96 -16.52
N VAL A 123 -14.67 -5.58 -15.34
CA VAL A 123 -15.49 -5.24 -14.18
C VAL A 123 -15.49 -3.73 -13.96
N VAL A 124 -16.64 -3.17 -13.59
CA VAL A 124 -16.78 -1.77 -13.16
C VAL A 124 -16.66 -1.71 -11.65
N ILE A 125 -15.75 -0.87 -11.15
CA ILE A 125 -15.54 -0.64 -9.72
C ILE A 125 -15.76 0.85 -9.43
N GLU A 126 -16.55 1.14 -8.40
CA GLU A 126 -16.77 2.51 -7.94
C GLU A 126 -15.77 2.85 -6.83
N LEU A 127 -15.02 3.95 -7.00
CA LEU A 127 -14.08 4.46 -6.01
C LEU A 127 -14.53 5.86 -5.57
N THR A 128 -14.50 6.11 -4.25
CA THR A 128 -14.91 7.36 -3.60
C THR A 128 -13.71 8.03 -2.96
N PHE A 129 -13.61 9.35 -3.09
CA PHE A 129 -12.54 10.17 -2.52
C PHE A 129 -13.12 11.23 -1.60
N VAL A 130 -12.64 11.27 -0.35
CA VAL A 130 -13.13 12.18 0.70
C VAL A 130 -11.98 12.90 1.40
N SER A 131 -12.22 14.10 1.91
CA SER A 131 -11.26 14.81 2.78
C SER A 131 -11.11 14.06 4.09
N ARG A 132 -9.87 13.83 4.54
CA ARG A 132 -9.61 13.26 5.87
C ARG A 132 -10.06 14.17 7.00
N LEU A 133 -10.00 15.48 6.78
CA LEU A 133 -10.34 16.48 7.78
C LEU A 133 -11.86 16.61 7.96
N THR A 134 -12.60 16.68 6.85
CA THR A 134 -14.03 17.04 6.87
C THR A 134 -14.96 15.91 6.46
N GLU A 135 -14.43 14.78 5.98
CA GLU A 135 -15.16 13.66 5.36
C GLU A 135 -16.01 14.03 4.14
N GLN A 136 -15.91 15.27 3.67
CA GLN A 136 -16.63 15.74 2.49
C GLN A 136 -16.01 15.20 1.20
N PRO A 137 -16.80 15.02 0.13
CA PRO A 137 -16.31 14.65 -1.18
C PRO A 137 -15.16 15.52 -1.69
N VAL A 138 -14.14 14.88 -2.26
CA VAL A 138 -13.08 15.58 -3.02
C VAL A 138 -13.50 15.65 -4.48
N VAL A 139 -14.05 16.80 -4.88
CA VAL A 139 -14.54 17.04 -6.25
C VAL A 139 -13.40 17.48 -7.16
N GLY A 140 -13.35 16.96 -8.39
CA GLY A 140 -12.35 17.35 -9.38
C GLY A 140 -10.94 16.80 -9.12
N ALA A 141 -10.80 15.76 -8.29
CA ALA A 141 -9.53 15.07 -8.13
C ALA A 141 -9.17 14.32 -9.42
N THR A 142 -7.92 14.44 -9.85
CA THR A 142 -7.36 13.62 -10.93
C THR A 142 -6.93 12.29 -10.34
N VAL A 143 -7.48 11.19 -10.85
CA VAL A 143 -7.21 9.84 -10.37
C VAL A 143 -6.67 8.98 -11.50
N THR A 144 -5.55 8.32 -11.29
CA THR A 144 -4.97 7.38 -12.25
C THR A 144 -5.10 5.95 -11.74
N VAL A 145 -5.69 5.07 -12.56
CA VAL A 145 -5.85 3.64 -12.31
C VAL A 145 -5.47 2.89 -13.59
N LEU A 146 -4.50 1.97 -13.50
CA LEU A 146 -4.00 1.20 -14.65
C LEU A 146 -3.69 2.10 -15.86
N GLU A 147 -2.95 3.18 -15.62
CA GLU A 147 -2.55 4.20 -16.62
C GLU A 147 -3.69 5.03 -17.23
N LYS A 148 -4.95 4.77 -16.85
CA LYS A 148 -6.10 5.57 -17.26
C LYS A 148 -6.38 6.66 -16.25
N VAL A 149 -6.73 7.84 -16.75
CA VAL A 149 -7.05 9.02 -15.94
C VAL A 149 -8.56 9.20 -15.83
N TYR A 150 -9.02 9.47 -14.63
CA TYR A 150 -10.40 9.73 -14.25
C TYR A 150 -10.47 11.04 -13.45
N ILE A 151 -11.63 11.70 -13.47
CA ILE A 151 -11.89 12.89 -12.65
C ILE A 151 -13.08 12.60 -11.74
N THR A 152 -12.96 12.88 -10.44
CA THR A 152 -14.06 12.66 -9.49
C THR A 152 -15.23 13.60 -9.77
N ASP A 153 -16.44 13.06 -9.68
CA ASP A 153 -17.68 13.82 -9.81
C ASP A 153 -17.99 14.67 -8.54
N VAL A 154 -19.17 15.29 -8.51
CA VAL A 154 -19.64 16.11 -7.37
C VAL A 154 -19.81 15.32 -6.07
N ARG A 155 -19.88 13.98 -6.13
CA ARG A 155 -19.92 13.06 -4.98
C ARG A 155 -18.52 12.57 -4.61
N GLY A 156 -17.47 13.00 -5.31
CA GLY A 156 -16.11 12.54 -5.11
C GLY A 156 -15.87 11.14 -5.69
N VAL A 157 -16.69 10.71 -6.66
CA VAL A 157 -16.72 9.33 -7.14
C VAL A 157 -16.15 9.21 -8.56
N ILE A 158 -15.47 8.10 -8.84
CA ILE A 158 -15.16 7.62 -10.19
C ILE A 158 -15.64 6.18 -10.39
N GLN A 159 -15.96 5.82 -11.62
CA GLN A 159 -16.20 4.44 -12.03
C GLN A 159 -15.05 3.97 -12.93
N VAL A 160 -14.27 3.02 -12.44
CA VAL A 160 -13.11 2.47 -13.15
C VAL A 160 -13.48 1.15 -13.82
N VAL A 161 -13.05 0.97 -15.06
CA VAL A 161 -13.22 -0.27 -15.81
C VAL A 161 -11.90 -1.02 -15.80
N VAL A 162 -11.87 -2.17 -15.14
CA VAL A 162 -10.65 -2.98 -14.93
C VAL A 162 -10.80 -4.39 -15.50
N PRO A 163 -9.72 -5.02 -16.02
CA PRO A 163 -9.71 -6.43 -16.37
C PRO A 163 -10.11 -7.30 -15.17
N ALA A 164 -10.82 -8.42 -15.43
CA ALA A 164 -11.35 -9.26 -14.35
C ALA A 164 -10.23 -9.94 -13.55
N SER A 165 -9.06 -10.18 -14.15
CA SER A 165 -7.86 -10.66 -13.45
C SER A 165 -7.34 -9.68 -12.39
N THR A 166 -7.51 -8.37 -12.62
CA THR A 166 -7.02 -7.29 -11.73
C THR A 166 -8.07 -6.77 -10.74
N LYS A 167 -9.30 -7.28 -10.80
CA LYS A 167 -10.45 -6.73 -10.04
C LYS A 167 -10.25 -6.71 -8.52
N ASN A 168 -9.33 -7.51 -7.99
CA ASN A 168 -9.03 -7.60 -6.55
C ASN A 168 -7.81 -6.78 -6.15
N TYR A 169 -7.02 -6.29 -7.12
CA TYR A 169 -5.79 -5.57 -6.84
C TYR A 169 -5.36 -4.66 -7.98
N PHE A 170 -5.21 -3.36 -7.69
CA PHE A 170 -4.57 -2.39 -8.56
C PHE A 170 -4.09 -1.17 -7.77
N VAL A 171 -3.15 -0.41 -8.32
CA VAL A 171 -2.67 0.84 -7.72
C VAL A 171 -3.59 2.00 -8.15
N VAL A 172 -3.90 2.86 -7.19
CA VAL A 172 -4.66 4.09 -7.35
C VAL A 172 -3.75 5.24 -6.95
N SER A 173 -3.57 6.21 -7.85
CA SER A 173 -2.96 7.49 -7.49
C SER A 173 -3.96 8.63 -7.70
N ALA A 174 -3.98 9.60 -6.80
CA ALA A 174 -4.90 10.72 -6.83
C ALA A 174 -4.21 12.03 -6.46
N THR A 175 -4.53 13.09 -7.18
CA THR A 175 -4.10 14.46 -6.92
C THR A 175 -5.29 15.41 -6.96
N ALA A 176 -5.30 16.40 -6.08
CA ALA A 176 -6.35 17.41 -6.02
C ALA A 176 -5.79 18.71 -5.44
N THR A 177 -6.24 19.86 -5.92
CA THR A 177 -5.85 21.16 -5.37
C THR A 177 -6.24 21.22 -3.89
N GLY A 178 -5.30 21.60 -3.03
CA GLY A 178 -5.52 21.66 -1.59
C GLY A 178 -5.44 20.30 -0.88
N PHE A 179 -4.89 19.27 -1.52
CA PHE A 179 -4.65 17.96 -0.90
C PHE A 179 -3.25 17.44 -1.23
N LEU A 180 -2.68 16.64 -0.31
CA LEU A 180 -1.47 15.89 -0.61
C LEU A 180 -1.76 14.82 -1.67
N PRO A 181 -0.81 14.56 -2.59
CA PRO A 181 -0.90 13.41 -3.49
C PRO A 181 -1.08 12.11 -2.70
N ARG A 182 -2.01 11.27 -3.15
CA ARG A 182 -2.29 9.96 -2.55
C ARG A 182 -1.90 8.86 -3.53
N GLY A 183 -1.20 7.83 -3.05
CA GLY A 183 -0.89 6.63 -3.82
C GLY A 183 -1.10 5.39 -2.98
N ASP A 184 -2.10 4.57 -3.31
CA ASP A 184 -2.54 3.45 -2.47
C ASP A 184 -2.92 2.23 -3.32
N ALA A 185 -3.03 1.06 -2.71
CA ALA A 185 -3.48 -0.17 -3.36
C ALA A 185 -4.96 -0.41 -3.07
N TYR A 186 -5.75 -0.59 -4.13
CA TYR A 186 -7.07 -1.20 -4.01
C TYR A 186 -6.89 -2.70 -3.75
N THR A 187 -7.60 -3.26 -2.77
CA THR A 187 -7.49 -4.67 -2.37
C THR A 187 -8.83 -5.42 -2.41
N GLY A 188 -9.83 -4.90 -3.13
CA GLY A 188 -11.18 -5.49 -3.21
C GLY A 188 -12.11 -5.17 -2.04
N ALA A 189 -11.56 -4.79 -0.88
CA ALA A 189 -12.32 -4.48 0.33
C ALA A 189 -12.56 -2.98 0.56
N MET A 190 -11.77 -2.11 -0.08
CA MET A 190 -11.76 -0.67 0.14
C MET A 190 -12.15 0.08 -1.13
N SER A 191 -13.31 0.74 -1.12
CA SER A 191 -13.76 1.62 -2.19
C SER A 191 -13.65 3.11 -1.83
N THR A 192 -13.26 3.45 -0.60
CA THR A 192 -13.16 4.85 -0.15
C THR A 192 -11.71 5.20 0.20
N PHE A 193 -11.20 6.25 -0.44
CA PHE A 193 -9.86 6.79 -0.24
C PHE A 193 -9.97 8.16 0.44
N SER A 194 -9.23 8.34 1.54
CA SER A 194 -9.23 9.58 2.30
C SER A 194 -8.01 10.43 1.98
N MET A 195 -8.20 11.59 1.36
CA MET A 195 -7.13 12.51 0.98
C MET A 195 -6.78 13.46 2.13
N PHE A 196 -5.49 13.66 2.37
CA PHE A 196 -5.00 14.56 3.40
C PHE A 196 -5.12 16.02 2.92
N GLN A 197 -5.96 16.81 3.57
CA GLN A 197 -6.24 18.20 3.19
C GLN A 197 -5.13 19.14 3.66
N CYS A 198 -4.66 19.96 2.74
CA CYS A 198 -3.68 21.02 2.94
C CYS A 198 -4.38 22.28 3.44
N TYR A 199 -3.78 22.98 4.42
CA TYR A 199 -4.34 24.21 4.96
C TYR A 199 -3.86 25.46 4.20
N ASP A 200 -2.59 25.54 3.80
CA ASP A 200 -1.96 26.77 3.27
C ASP A 200 -1.07 26.57 2.03
N GLY A 201 -1.13 25.40 1.38
CA GLY A 201 -0.39 25.10 0.16
C GLY A 201 1.07 24.63 0.33
N ASN A 202 1.66 24.71 1.54
CA ASN A 202 2.99 24.15 1.87
C ASN A 202 2.89 22.82 2.65
N CYS A 203 1.78 22.12 2.47
CA CYS A 203 1.40 20.98 3.30
C CYS A 203 2.39 19.83 3.26
N GLU A 204 3.09 19.59 2.15
CA GLU A 204 3.99 18.44 2.07
C GLU A 204 5.10 18.58 3.11
N THR A 205 5.87 19.67 3.07
CA THR A 205 6.94 19.93 4.03
C THR A 205 6.41 20.06 5.45
N GLN A 206 5.30 20.77 5.66
CA GLN A 206 4.76 20.98 7.01
C GLN A 206 4.28 19.68 7.65
N VAL A 207 3.53 18.85 6.92
CA VAL A 207 3.07 17.53 7.39
C VAL A 207 4.26 16.61 7.63
N LYS A 208 5.23 16.61 6.71
CA LYS A 208 6.44 15.80 6.81
C LYS A 208 7.28 16.17 8.04
N GLN A 209 7.42 17.46 8.36
CA GLN A 209 8.10 17.94 9.56
C GLN A 209 7.29 17.64 10.82
N MET A 210 6.03 18.07 10.87
CA MET A 210 5.21 18.03 12.09
C MET A 210 4.76 16.62 12.48
N LEU A 211 4.38 15.77 11.52
CA LEU A 211 3.83 14.43 11.81
C LEU A 211 4.89 13.32 11.76
N TYR A 212 5.93 13.51 10.94
CA TYR A 212 6.92 12.48 10.66
C TYR A 212 8.35 12.86 11.08
N GLY A 213 8.57 14.07 11.61
CA GLY A 213 9.86 14.45 12.20
C GLY A 213 10.98 14.71 11.18
N ASP A 214 10.68 15.23 9.99
CA ASP A 214 11.71 15.54 8.98
C ASP A 214 12.80 16.50 9.49
N GLN A 215 14.07 16.20 9.13
CA GLN A 215 15.26 16.93 9.62
C GLN A 215 15.41 18.35 9.05
N SER A 216 14.59 18.73 8.07
CA SER A 216 14.55 20.13 7.61
C SER A 216 13.94 21.09 8.64
N ALA A 217 13.36 20.59 9.73
CA ALA A 217 12.96 21.39 10.89
C ALA A 217 13.92 21.21 12.08
N PRO A 218 14.09 22.25 12.93
CA PRO A 218 14.98 22.21 14.08
C PRO A 218 14.61 21.12 15.10
N ASN A 219 15.64 20.48 15.67
CA ASN A 219 15.53 19.45 16.72
C ASN A 219 14.77 18.16 16.34
N ASN A 220 14.29 18.04 15.11
CA ASN A 220 13.71 16.81 14.60
C ASN A 220 14.80 15.76 14.36
N THR A 221 14.54 14.52 14.76
CA THR A 221 15.53 13.42 14.64
C THR A 221 15.59 12.79 13.25
N GLY A 222 14.59 13.07 12.40
CA GLY A 222 14.42 12.48 11.08
C GLY A 222 13.18 11.63 10.97
N LEU A 223 12.89 11.24 9.72
CA LEU A 223 11.64 10.59 9.36
C LEU A 223 11.39 9.34 10.21
N HIS A 224 10.24 9.33 10.89
CA HIS A 224 9.74 8.20 11.63
C HIS A 224 8.29 7.91 11.25
N PRO A 225 7.81 6.68 11.47
CA PRO A 225 6.39 6.38 11.32
C PRO A 225 5.53 7.25 12.24
N LEU A 226 4.27 7.48 11.84
CA LEU A 226 3.30 8.22 12.64
C LEU A 226 3.09 7.51 13.97
N LYS A 227 3.25 8.27 15.06
CA LYS A 227 3.09 7.76 16.43
C LYS A 227 1.74 8.19 16.99
N ARG A 228 1.20 7.40 17.92
CA ARG A 228 -0.10 7.68 18.55
C ARG A 228 -0.09 7.47 20.05
N LEU A 229 -0.99 8.13 20.76
CA LEU A 229 -1.33 7.81 22.13
C LEU A 229 -2.01 6.43 22.20
N LYS A 230 -1.68 5.63 23.22
CA LYS A 230 -2.35 4.35 23.48
C LYS A 230 -3.85 4.49 23.73
N PHE A 231 -4.21 5.54 24.46
CA PHE A 231 -5.57 5.86 24.83
C PHE A 231 -5.89 7.32 24.48
N PRO A 232 -7.16 7.66 24.18
CA PRO A 232 -7.59 9.04 23.97
C PRO A 232 -7.74 9.82 25.29
N VAL A 233 -6.95 9.48 26.30
CA VAL A 233 -6.97 10.09 27.63
C VAL A 233 -5.52 10.25 28.08
N VAL A 234 -5.13 11.47 28.40
CA VAL A 234 -3.82 11.81 28.98
C VAL A 234 -4.05 12.34 30.39
N ILE A 235 -3.36 11.76 31.36
CA ILE A 235 -3.40 12.22 32.75
C ILE A 235 -2.01 12.70 33.15
N GLY A 236 -1.95 13.99 33.50
CA GLY A 236 -0.77 14.65 34.02
C GLY A 236 -0.58 14.43 35.51
N GLU A 237 0.61 13.96 35.87
CA GLU A 237 1.05 13.84 37.26
C GLU A 237 2.09 14.93 37.53
N LEU A 238 1.72 15.98 38.26
CA LEU A 238 2.67 17.01 38.69
C LEU A 238 3.56 16.46 39.80
N SER A 239 4.87 16.76 39.75
CA SER A 239 5.75 16.58 40.89
C SER A 239 5.29 17.45 42.08
N GLN A 240 5.67 17.08 43.29
CA GLN A 240 5.17 17.70 44.52
C GLN A 240 5.40 19.22 44.54
N ASP A 241 6.61 19.66 44.18
CA ASP A 241 6.98 21.08 44.08
C ASP A 241 6.16 21.88 43.05
N MET A 242 5.72 21.23 41.98
CA MET A 242 4.80 21.82 41.00
C MET A 242 3.35 21.83 41.50
N ALA A 243 2.92 20.76 42.17
CA ALA A 243 1.58 20.62 42.72
C ALA A 243 1.31 21.63 43.85
N ASP A 244 2.33 21.94 44.66
CA ASP A 244 2.28 22.93 45.74
C ASP A 244 2.26 24.38 45.21
N ASN A 245 2.52 24.59 43.92
CA ASN A 245 2.51 25.90 43.29
C ASN A 245 1.20 26.16 42.53
N PRO A 246 0.26 26.96 43.06
CA PRO A 246 -1.06 27.15 42.45
C PRO A 246 -1.01 27.80 41.07
N THR A 247 0.02 28.62 40.79
CA THR A 247 0.22 29.22 39.46
C THR A 247 0.62 28.16 38.44
N VAL A 248 1.55 27.27 38.79
CA VAL A 248 1.97 26.17 37.91
C VAL A 248 0.79 25.26 37.61
N VAL A 249 0.00 24.89 38.63
CA VAL A 249 -1.21 24.08 38.48
C VAL A 249 -2.21 24.74 37.52
N ALA A 250 -2.46 26.05 37.68
CA ALA A 250 -3.40 26.79 36.83
C ALA A 250 -2.94 26.83 35.37
N ILE A 251 -1.66 27.12 35.13
CA ILE A 251 -1.06 27.15 33.78
C ILE A 251 -1.15 25.79 33.10
N HIS A 252 -0.85 24.70 33.83
CA HIS A 252 -0.95 23.35 33.27
C HIS A 252 -2.39 22.99 32.92
N LYS A 253 -3.36 23.28 33.80
CA LYS A 253 -4.79 23.07 33.47
C LYS A 253 -5.21 23.83 32.22
N GLN A 254 -4.75 25.07 32.05
CA GLN A 254 -5.04 25.87 30.86
C GLN A 254 -4.41 25.28 29.60
N ALA A 255 -3.12 24.92 29.64
CA ALA A 255 -2.43 24.29 28.51
C ALA A 255 -3.07 22.96 28.09
N LEU A 256 -3.46 22.13 29.05
CA LEU A 256 -4.20 20.89 28.81
C LEU A 256 -5.56 21.14 28.14
N SER A 257 -6.27 22.20 28.54
CA SER A 257 -7.53 22.60 27.90
C SER A 257 -7.32 23.07 26.45
N ILE A 258 -6.23 23.77 26.17
CA ILE A 258 -5.85 24.19 24.81
C ILE A 258 -5.55 22.96 23.94
N ALA A 259 -4.73 22.02 24.44
CA ALA A 259 -4.42 20.77 23.75
C ALA A 259 -5.68 19.94 23.47
N GLN A 260 -6.57 19.80 24.46
CA GLN A 260 -7.86 19.13 24.27
C GLN A 260 -8.70 19.78 23.16
N THR A 261 -8.76 21.11 23.14
CA THR A 261 -9.49 21.87 22.10
C THR A 261 -8.88 21.66 20.72
N ALA A 262 -7.55 21.62 20.63
CA ALA A 262 -6.83 21.39 19.37
C ALA A 262 -7.12 19.99 18.77
N THR A 263 -7.47 19.01 19.60
CA THR A 263 -7.94 17.68 19.16
C THR A 263 -9.44 17.63 18.83
N GLY A 264 -10.17 18.75 18.88
CA GLY A 264 -11.63 18.75 18.77
C GLY A 264 -12.33 17.95 19.88
N GLY A 265 -11.66 17.77 21.03
CA GLY A 265 -12.13 16.94 22.14
C GLY A 265 -11.90 15.44 21.97
N ALA A 266 -11.27 14.98 20.89
CA ALA A 266 -10.99 13.57 20.65
C ALA A 266 -9.98 12.97 21.65
N VAL A 267 -9.16 13.81 22.30
CA VAL A 267 -8.28 13.40 23.39
C VAL A 267 -8.63 14.21 24.63
N SER A 268 -8.95 13.53 25.73
CA SER A 268 -9.21 14.16 27.02
C SER A 268 -7.90 14.38 27.78
N PHE A 269 -7.74 15.57 28.38
CA PHE A 269 -6.58 15.91 29.19
C PHE A 269 -7.00 16.33 30.60
N SER A 270 -6.27 15.85 31.62
CA SER A 270 -6.52 16.22 33.01
C SER A 270 -5.26 16.11 33.86
N ILE A 271 -5.30 16.66 35.08
CA ILE A 271 -4.28 16.45 36.12
C ILE A 271 -4.87 15.54 37.19
N GLY A 272 -4.13 14.52 37.60
CA GLY A 272 -4.58 13.61 38.66
C GLY A 272 -3.81 12.30 38.70
N ALA A 273 -4.36 11.33 39.44
CA ALA A 273 -3.82 9.98 39.46
C ALA A 273 -4.13 9.26 38.14
N PRO A 274 -3.15 8.59 37.52
CA PRO A 274 -3.38 7.87 36.28
C PRO A 274 -4.29 6.66 36.51
N ASN A 275 -4.99 6.26 35.45
CA ASN A 275 -5.81 5.05 35.46
C ASN A 275 -5.40 4.09 34.32
N PRO A 276 -5.85 2.83 34.35
CA PRO A 276 -5.45 1.83 33.34
C PRO A 276 -5.82 2.16 31.89
N ALA A 277 -6.75 3.11 31.67
CA ALA A 277 -7.21 3.55 30.35
C ALA A 277 -6.68 4.95 29.99
N SER A 278 -5.55 5.36 30.55
CA SER A 278 -4.89 6.64 30.29
C SER A 278 -3.43 6.48 29.90
N VAL A 279 -2.89 7.47 29.19
CA VAL A 279 -1.46 7.67 28.99
C VAL A 279 -0.95 8.59 30.12
N PRO A 280 -0.24 8.06 31.12
CA PRO A 280 0.32 8.89 32.19
C PRO A 280 1.47 9.75 31.67
N VAL A 281 1.48 11.03 32.04
CA VAL A 281 2.55 11.98 31.73
C VAL A 281 3.01 12.66 33.00
N LYS A 282 4.28 12.45 33.37
CA LYS A 282 4.87 13.10 34.55
C LYS A 282 5.40 14.47 34.21
N PHE A 283 4.98 15.49 34.95
CA PHE A 283 5.47 16.85 34.85
C PHE A 283 6.41 17.14 36.02
N SER A 284 7.61 17.63 35.75
CA SER A 284 8.57 17.94 36.83
C SER A 284 9.48 19.12 36.49
N ILE A 285 10.06 19.75 37.52
CA ILE A 285 11.22 20.63 37.38
C ILE A 285 12.49 19.79 37.40
N ASP A 286 13.32 19.93 36.36
CA ASP A 286 14.59 19.20 36.20
C ASP A 286 15.57 20.07 35.41
N SER A 287 16.54 20.66 36.12
CA SER A 287 17.57 21.53 35.56
C SER A 287 18.52 20.82 34.59
N THR A 288 18.44 19.50 34.46
CA THR A 288 19.18 18.74 33.43
C THR A 288 18.51 18.80 32.05
N CYS A 289 17.28 19.30 31.95
CA CYS A 289 16.65 19.57 30.66
C CYS A 289 17.45 20.68 29.93
N PRO A 290 18.01 20.40 28.73
CA PRO A 290 18.85 21.37 28.01
C PRO A 290 18.08 22.54 27.40
N TYR A 291 16.75 22.44 27.35
CA TYR A 291 15.84 23.48 26.86
C TYR A 291 14.91 23.94 27.98
N ILE A 292 14.03 24.90 27.71
CA ILE A 292 13.07 25.36 28.73
C ILE A 292 12.06 24.24 29.08
N GLY A 293 11.69 23.44 28.09
CA GLY A 293 10.86 22.24 28.22
C GLY A 293 11.48 21.07 27.44
N CYS A 294 11.31 19.87 27.96
CA CYS A 294 11.76 18.64 27.33
C CYS A 294 10.70 17.56 27.51
N THR A 295 10.07 17.17 26.41
CA THR A 295 9.15 16.02 26.37
C THR A 295 9.88 14.75 25.94
N ALA A 296 9.61 13.66 26.66
CA ALA A 296 10.03 12.32 26.26
C ALA A 296 8.87 11.33 26.44
N MET A 297 8.49 10.66 25.36
CA MET A 297 7.45 9.64 25.36
C MET A 297 8.07 8.24 25.30
N VAL A 298 7.43 7.27 25.94
CA VAL A 298 7.81 5.86 25.89
C VAL A 298 6.91 5.16 24.89
N ASP A 299 7.47 4.82 23.73
CA ASP A 299 6.73 4.18 22.64
C ASP A 299 6.95 2.66 22.63
N VAL A 300 5.88 1.91 22.35
CA VAL A 300 5.93 0.50 21.96
C VAL A 300 5.25 0.39 20.61
N GLN A 301 5.99 0.00 19.57
CA GLN A 301 5.46 -0.13 18.19
C GLN A 301 4.72 1.13 17.71
N ASN A 302 5.34 2.31 17.88
CA ASN A 302 4.75 3.63 17.55
C ASN A 302 3.52 4.03 18.40
N ILE A 303 3.23 3.30 19.47
CA ILE A 303 2.15 3.63 20.42
C ILE A 303 2.75 4.09 21.75
N ALA A 304 2.55 5.37 22.07
CA ALA A 304 2.97 5.99 23.31
C ALA A 304 2.20 5.42 24.50
N GLN A 305 2.93 4.75 25.39
CA GLN A 305 2.41 4.11 26.60
C GLN A 305 2.37 5.09 27.78
N SER A 306 3.35 5.98 27.86
CA SER A 306 3.53 6.96 28.93
C SER A 306 4.48 8.07 28.48
N GLY A 307 4.62 9.13 29.26
CA GLY A 307 5.57 10.19 28.98
C GLY A 307 6.08 10.92 30.21
N LYS A 308 7.02 11.82 29.98
CA LYS A 308 7.44 12.83 30.92
C LYS A 308 7.69 14.15 30.20
N VAL A 309 7.32 15.23 30.85
CA VAL A 309 7.63 16.60 30.45
C VAL A 309 8.43 17.22 31.58
N ARG A 310 9.59 17.76 31.25
CA ARG A 310 10.52 18.33 32.21
C ARG A 310 10.75 19.78 31.88
N TYR A 311 10.61 20.66 32.85
CA TYR A 311 10.94 22.07 32.71
C TYR A 311 12.28 22.34 33.39
N HIS A 312 13.13 23.14 32.75
CA HIS A 312 14.46 23.46 33.31
C HIS A 312 14.34 24.10 34.71
N ASP A 313 13.35 24.97 34.87
CA ASP A 313 13.07 25.68 36.11
C ASP A 313 11.56 25.98 36.26
N VAL A 314 11.21 26.57 37.40
CA VAL A 314 9.83 26.98 37.71
C VAL A 314 9.32 28.08 36.76
N ALA A 315 10.19 28.89 36.15
CA ALA A 315 9.77 29.92 35.20
C ALA A 315 9.26 29.29 33.90
N GLY A 316 9.93 28.25 33.40
CA GLY A 316 9.46 27.43 32.28
C GLY A 316 8.10 26.81 32.57
N ALA A 317 7.93 26.22 33.76
CA ALA A 317 6.67 25.62 34.20
C ALA A 317 5.51 26.63 34.43
N LYS A 318 5.80 27.94 34.47
CA LYS A 318 4.79 29.01 34.58
C LYS A 318 4.48 29.67 33.24
N SER A 319 5.20 29.33 32.18
CA SER A 319 4.97 29.88 30.84
C SER A 319 3.90 29.07 30.13
N LEU A 320 2.74 29.69 29.88
CA LEU A 320 1.67 29.04 29.12
C LEU A 320 2.15 28.59 27.74
N PHE A 321 3.01 29.39 27.09
CA PHE A 321 3.60 29.05 25.80
C PHE A 321 4.37 27.72 25.88
N TYR A 322 5.36 27.61 26.75
CA TYR A 322 6.21 26.41 26.84
C TYR A 322 5.39 25.20 27.31
N VAL A 323 4.53 25.37 28.30
CA VAL A 323 3.71 24.26 28.80
C VAL A 323 2.78 23.73 27.71
N THR A 324 2.19 24.60 26.88
CA THR A 324 1.32 24.19 25.75
C THR A 324 2.13 23.57 24.62
N HIS A 325 3.30 24.12 24.31
CA HIS A 325 4.22 23.56 23.30
C HIS A 325 4.59 22.11 23.63
N GLU A 326 4.95 21.83 24.88
CA GLU A 326 5.23 20.45 25.31
C GLU A 326 4.00 19.53 25.18
N GLN A 327 2.77 20.05 25.27
CA GLN A 327 1.58 19.24 25.00
C GLN A 327 1.47 18.82 23.53
N GLY A 328 2.01 19.61 22.59
CA GLY A 328 2.13 19.20 21.20
C GLY A 328 3.01 17.96 21.05
N HIS A 329 4.15 17.91 21.75
CA HIS A 329 5.01 16.71 21.79
C HIS A 329 4.36 15.52 22.50
N VAL A 330 3.59 15.75 23.56
CA VAL A 330 2.77 14.71 24.21
C VAL A 330 1.76 14.12 23.22
N LEU A 331 1.14 14.97 22.40
CA LEU A 331 0.27 14.57 21.30
C LEU A 331 0.99 13.93 20.11
N ARG A 332 2.32 13.78 20.19
CA ARG A 332 3.21 13.17 19.18
C ARG A 332 3.47 14.03 17.95
N PHE A 333 3.37 15.35 18.09
CA PHE A 333 3.79 16.29 17.05
C PHE A 333 5.23 16.74 17.27
N GLU A 334 5.94 16.87 16.16
CA GLU A 334 7.32 17.33 16.10
C GLU A 334 7.36 18.80 15.66
N HIS A 335 8.54 19.41 15.70
CA HIS A 335 8.68 20.78 15.26
C HIS A 335 8.49 20.94 13.75
N HIS A 336 8.13 22.15 13.34
CA HIS A 336 8.12 22.55 11.93
C HIS A 336 8.64 23.99 11.76
N VAL A 337 8.99 24.38 10.53
CA VAL A 337 9.55 25.73 10.26
C VAL A 337 8.49 26.81 10.06
N PHE A 338 7.23 26.42 9.90
CA PHE A 338 6.11 27.34 9.62
C PHE A 338 5.61 28.06 10.88
N PRO A 339 4.85 29.16 10.76
CA PRO A 339 4.22 29.81 11.92
C PRO A 339 3.26 28.87 12.66
N GLY A 340 3.44 28.76 13.98
CA GLY A 340 2.63 27.90 14.84
C GLY A 340 3.28 27.70 16.20
N LEU A 341 2.56 27.05 17.11
CA LEU A 341 3.04 26.76 18.46
C LEU A 341 4.23 25.79 18.43
N MET A 342 4.19 24.77 17.57
CA MET A 342 5.27 23.82 17.26
C MET A 342 6.23 24.36 16.20
N GLY A 343 5.96 25.58 15.75
CA GLY A 343 6.57 26.24 14.62
C GLY A 343 7.70 27.18 14.97
N SER A 344 8.21 27.87 13.93
CA SER A 344 9.08 29.02 14.14
C SER A 344 8.27 30.32 14.15
N GLY A 345 8.72 31.31 14.93
CA GLY A 345 8.33 32.70 14.72
C GLY A 345 7.04 33.21 15.36
N VAL A 346 6.44 32.53 16.35
CA VAL A 346 5.30 33.10 17.09
C VAL A 346 5.32 32.70 18.56
N GLY A 347 5.29 33.69 19.46
CA GLY A 347 4.94 33.51 20.88
C GLY A 347 3.44 33.24 21.09
N ALA A 348 2.82 32.49 20.18
CA ALA A 348 1.41 32.14 20.23
C ALA A 348 1.20 31.08 21.30
N VAL A 349 0.21 31.28 22.17
CA VAL A 349 -0.09 30.34 23.27
C VAL A 349 -1.00 29.18 22.85
N ASP A 350 -1.42 29.14 21.59
CA ASP A 350 -2.34 28.14 21.02
C ASP A 350 -1.82 27.66 19.66
N PHE A 351 -2.21 26.45 19.30
CA PHE A 351 -1.94 25.85 18.00
C PHE A 351 -2.57 26.69 16.87
N SER A 352 -1.81 26.88 15.80
CA SER A 352 -2.29 27.53 14.59
C SER A 352 -3.43 26.74 13.96
N PRO A 353 -4.25 27.37 13.11
CA PRO A 353 -5.29 26.65 12.36
C PRO A 353 -4.74 25.48 11.52
N ALA A 354 -3.54 25.63 10.94
CA ALA A 354 -2.87 24.57 10.20
C ALA A 354 -2.49 23.40 11.12
N GLU A 355 -1.86 23.69 12.26
CA GLU A 355 -1.53 22.68 13.27
C GLU A 355 -2.80 21.93 13.68
N LYS A 356 -3.85 22.62 14.12
CA LYS A 356 -5.14 22.00 14.52
C LYS A 356 -5.71 21.09 13.43
N ALA A 357 -5.68 21.51 12.16
CA ALA A 357 -6.13 20.68 11.05
C ALA A 357 -5.28 19.40 10.90
N TYR A 358 -3.96 19.48 11.06
CA TYR A 358 -3.08 18.33 10.98
C TYR A 358 -3.19 17.42 12.20
N ILE A 359 -3.43 17.97 13.39
CA ILE A 359 -3.74 17.22 14.61
C ILE A 359 -4.97 16.34 14.38
N LEU A 360 -6.07 16.94 13.91
CA LEU A 360 -7.32 16.22 13.66
C LEU A 360 -7.16 15.13 12.60
N GLN A 361 -6.41 15.40 11.53
CA GLN A 361 -6.15 14.41 10.49
C GLN A 361 -5.24 13.28 10.98
N ALA A 362 -4.18 13.58 11.75
CA ALA A 362 -3.29 12.58 12.34
C ALA A 362 -4.04 11.61 13.27
N LEU A 363 -5.03 12.12 14.02
CA LEU A 363 -5.93 11.31 14.86
C LEU A 363 -6.85 10.36 14.05
N ARG A 364 -6.94 10.52 12.73
CA ARG A 364 -7.65 9.62 11.79
C ARG A 364 -6.70 8.74 10.95
N THR A 365 -5.41 9.07 10.88
CA THR A 365 -4.36 8.29 10.17
C THR A 365 -3.82 7.09 10.96
N GLU A 366 -3.81 5.89 10.39
CA GLU A 366 -3.30 4.70 11.07
C GLU A 366 -1.91 4.86 11.72
N VAL A 367 -1.74 4.25 12.90
CA VAL A 367 -0.45 4.21 13.59
C VAL A 367 0.58 3.46 12.74
N GLY A 368 1.82 3.94 12.71
CA GLY A 368 2.89 3.31 11.92
C GLY A 368 2.85 3.67 10.44
N ASN A 369 1.90 4.48 9.98
CA ASN A 369 1.93 5.04 8.63
C ASN A 369 3.24 5.83 8.41
N THR A 370 3.78 5.80 7.20
CA THR A 370 5.03 6.48 6.85
C THR A 370 4.77 7.55 5.79
N PHE A 371 5.63 8.56 5.74
CA PHE A 371 5.56 9.56 4.67
C PHE A 371 6.00 8.97 3.32
N PRO A 372 5.37 9.32 2.17
CA PRO A 372 4.19 10.19 2.03
C PRO A 372 2.94 9.54 2.62
N ASP A 373 2.13 10.32 3.36
CA ASP A 373 0.95 9.84 4.11
C ASP A 373 -0.11 9.23 3.19
N ASN A 374 0.06 7.95 2.86
CA ASN A 374 -0.73 7.26 1.86
C ASN A 374 -1.54 6.08 2.39
N ALA A 375 -1.46 5.77 3.68
CA ALA A 375 -2.29 4.74 4.29
C ALA A 375 -3.80 5.02 4.17
N PRO A 376 -4.64 3.98 4.17
CA PRO A 376 -6.07 4.12 4.40
C PRO A 376 -6.32 4.87 5.72
N ALA A 377 -7.28 5.80 5.71
CA ALA A 377 -7.77 6.37 6.96
C ALA A 377 -8.52 5.28 7.74
N ARG A 378 -8.44 5.28 9.07
CA ARG A 378 -9.33 4.45 9.88
C ARG A 378 -10.78 4.86 9.60
N ARG A 379 -11.65 3.87 9.39
CA ARG A 379 -13.10 4.06 9.46
C ARG A 379 -13.54 4.25 10.90
#